data_AF-A0A323UQN9-F1
#
_entry.id   AF-A0A323UQN9-F1
#
_cell.length_a   1.000
_cell.length_b   1.000
_cell.length_c   1.000
_cell.angle_alpha   90.00
_cell.angle_beta   90.00
_cell.angle_gamma   90.00
#
_symmetry.space_group_name_H-M   'P 1'
#
loop_
_entity.id
_entity.type
_entity.pdbx_description
1 polymer ?
#
loop_
_entity_poly.entity_id
_entity_poly.type
_entity_poly.pdbx_seq_one_letter_code
_entity_poly.pdbx_strand_id
1 'polypeptide(L)'
;MKQSPAPAGSSKTRKAKPKGLKAWLRRIGVRQIRMFCGLVMFTYLLSHFLNHALGIISPEALHAGVMWHLAIWQFLPVAILFYGSVTVHAGLGLWTLYQRRQFRWKTLEPLQLLLGLSVPLLIYSHVIVMRLGNALYDQDRLYPQVLYNYFVLAPSYRAWLMVAVMLIAWTHGCIGLYLWLRIKPAFRRAMPWLLAAAVLIPTLAVLGFYQGGRDVAREAASAQWQADNLAPANLGTPEQQQTLDAIGNGFLMFYLGLIGVALTARAVRAIIERRGGMIRLTYDGDRSIRVPRGLTVLEATQRHNIPHASACGGRARCSTCRIRVLDDPATLPPPSPREAFVLASIGTGDDPSIRLACQLRPDRDISFVPVFPPRNVTATRKALRAARVGEERYLVSMFVDMRGSTKLAESRLPFDTVFIVNRFLGAVSRSVIACGGQPNQFVGDGMLALFGLTEGKRDACRNAIRAASLISAAIDELNSFLGHDLPDPIRFGIGIHSGEVVVGEIGYRDNMVFTALGDSVNVASRLQDMTKTLGCEALLSDELRATAGLSEQALPTLELEIRGRTEPMLVCVVEHSGDLAAALDDGELALA
;
A
#
# COMPACT_ATOMS: atom_id res chain seq x y z
N MET A 1 -1.78 29.46 -61.88
CA MET A 1 -2.03 28.08 -61.40
C MET A 1 -0.98 27.74 -60.35
N LYS A 2 -1.33 27.79 -59.06
CA LYS A 2 -0.50 27.30 -57.95
C LYS A 2 -1.20 26.06 -57.40
N GLN A 3 -0.60 24.88 -57.56
CA GLN A 3 -1.09 23.62 -57.00
C GLN A 3 -0.50 23.41 -55.60
N SER A 4 -1.38 23.19 -54.61
CA SER A 4 -1.02 22.71 -53.28
C SER A 4 -0.40 21.30 -53.32
N PRO A 5 0.60 20.99 -52.49
CA PRO A 5 0.97 19.61 -52.21
C PRO A 5 0.08 19.01 -51.12
N ALA A 6 -0.37 17.78 -51.37
CA ALA A 6 -1.21 16.96 -50.50
C ALA A 6 -0.48 16.50 -49.22
N PRO A 7 -1.19 16.23 -48.11
CA PRO A 7 -0.58 15.72 -46.88
C PRO A 7 -0.22 14.24 -47.00
N ALA A 8 1.02 13.89 -46.61
CA ALA A 8 1.54 12.54 -46.58
C ALA A 8 0.82 11.68 -45.52
N GLY A 9 0.33 10.51 -45.95
CA GLY A 9 -0.37 9.55 -45.11
C GLY A 9 0.53 8.93 -44.03
N SER A 10 0.02 8.91 -42.80
CA SER A 10 0.64 8.24 -41.66
C SER A 10 0.60 6.71 -41.83
N SER A 11 1.76 6.10 -42.10
CA SER A 11 1.96 4.65 -42.06
C SER A 11 1.80 4.12 -40.62
N LYS A 12 0.66 3.50 -40.32
CA LYS A 12 0.46 2.71 -39.10
C LYS A 12 1.19 1.37 -39.24
N THR A 13 2.45 1.32 -38.83
CA THR A 13 3.19 0.06 -38.68
C THR A 13 2.64 -0.73 -37.49
N ARG A 14 1.76 -1.69 -37.78
CA ARG A 14 1.23 -2.65 -36.82
C ARG A 14 2.36 -3.63 -36.43
N LYS A 15 3.10 -3.35 -35.35
CA LYS A 15 4.17 -4.24 -34.83
C LYS A 15 3.61 -5.65 -34.57
N ALA A 16 4.09 -6.63 -35.33
CA ALA A 16 3.75 -8.05 -35.18
C ALA A 16 4.25 -8.58 -33.82
N LYS A 17 3.37 -9.25 -33.06
CA LYS A 17 3.76 -9.97 -31.83
C LYS A 17 4.51 -11.25 -32.21
N PRO A 18 5.69 -11.54 -31.63
CA PRO A 18 6.41 -12.77 -31.93
C PRO A 18 5.66 -13.97 -31.33
N LYS A 19 5.17 -14.87 -32.20
CA LYS A 19 4.59 -16.17 -31.82
C LYS A 19 5.70 -17.22 -31.87
N GLY A 20 6.05 -17.80 -30.72
CA GLY A 20 6.97 -18.94 -30.66
C GLY A 20 7.25 -19.40 -29.22
N LEU A 21 7.38 -20.73 -29.03
CA LEU A 21 7.63 -21.37 -27.73
C LEU A 21 8.93 -20.84 -27.06
N LYS A 22 9.97 -20.56 -27.85
CA LYS A 22 11.22 -19.93 -27.36
C LYS A 22 11.01 -18.50 -26.84
N ALA A 23 10.14 -17.71 -27.47
CA ALA A 23 9.79 -16.36 -27.00
C ALA A 23 8.91 -16.40 -25.74
N TRP A 24 8.09 -17.45 -25.58
CA TRP A 24 7.30 -17.71 -24.37
C TRP A 24 8.18 -18.19 -23.20
N LEU A 25 9.11 -19.13 -23.44
CA LEU A 25 10.07 -19.60 -22.43
C LEU A 25 10.99 -18.47 -21.93
N ARG A 26 11.43 -17.57 -22.83
CA ARG A 26 12.19 -16.35 -22.45
C ARG A 26 11.38 -15.37 -21.57
N ARG A 27 10.05 -15.48 -21.49
CA ARG A 27 9.21 -14.69 -20.59
C ARG A 27 9.09 -15.29 -19.19
N ILE A 28 9.49 -16.55 -18.98
CA ILE A 28 9.43 -17.21 -17.67
C ILE A 28 10.64 -16.79 -16.84
N GLY A 29 10.42 -15.87 -15.90
CA GLY A 29 11.44 -15.46 -14.95
C GLY A 29 11.47 -16.35 -13.69
N VAL A 30 12.62 -16.37 -13.00
CA VAL A 30 12.85 -17.05 -11.71
C VAL A 30 11.71 -16.86 -10.69
N ARG A 31 11.07 -15.69 -10.65
CA ARG A 31 9.94 -15.43 -9.74
C ARG A 31 8.66 -16.19 -10.11
N GLN A 32 8.37 -16.37 -11.40
CA GLN A 32 7.21 -17.16 -11.83
C GLN A 32 7.43 -18.63 -11.48
N ILE A 33 8.64 -19.14 -11.70
CA ILE A 33 9.04 -20.49 -11.25
C ILE A 33 8.85 -20.61 -9.74
N ARG A 34 9.43 -19.69 -8.95
CA ARG A 34 9.27 -19.69 -7.49
C ARG A 34 7.80 -19.66 -7.05
N MET A 35 6.97 -18.85 -7.70
CA MET A 35 5.54 -18.74 -7.40
C MET A 35 4.80 -20.03 -7.76
N PHE A 36 5.08 -20.61 -8.92
CA PHE A 36 4.49 -21.88 -9.35
C PHE A 36 4.84 -23.01 -8.37
N CYS A 37 6.13 -23.19 -8.06
CA CYS A 37 6.57 -24.18 -7.08
C CYS A 37 5.93 -23.93 -5.70
N GLY A 38 5.84 -22.66 -5.28
CA GLY A 38 5.17 -22.28 -4.05
C GLY A 38 3.67 -22.59 -4.04
N LEU A 39 2.97 -22.42 -5.17
CA LEU A 39 1.56 -22.78 -5.31
C LEU A 39 1.36 -24.30 -5.25
N VAL A 40 2.21 -25.10 -5.90
CA VAL A 40 2.17 -26.57 -5.81
C VAL A 40 2.30 -27.01 -4.35
N MET A 41 3.30 -26.49 -3.64
CA MET A 41 3.50 -26.78 -2.21
C MET A 41 2.36 -26.27 -1.33
N PHE A 42 1.79 -25.08 -1.65
CA PHE A 42 0.67 -24.53 -0.89
C PHE A 42 -0.61 -25.36 -1.07
N THR A 43 -0.86 -25.88 -2.27
CA THR A 43 -1.98 -26.80 -2.52
C THR A 43 -1.80 -28.12 -1.75
N TYR A 44 -0.57 -28.66 -1.70
CA TYR A 44 -0.25 -29.81 -0.85
C TYR A 44 -0.58 -29.50 0.61
N LEU A 45 -0.03 -28.40 1.14
CA LEU A 45 -0.25 -27.97 2.52
C LEU A 45 -1.73 -27.76 2.85
N LEU A 46 -2.48 -27.11 1.95
CA LEU A 46 -3.92 -26.89 2.08
C LEU A 46 -4.67 -28.21 2.19
N SER A 47 -4.47 -29.12 1.23
CA SER A 47 -5.16 -30.43 1.26
C SER A 47 -4.75 -31.27 2.47
N HIS A 48 -3.50 -31.17 2.91
CA HIS A 48 -3.00 -31.87 4.09
C HIS A 48 -3.62 -31.30 5.38
N PHE A 49 -3.78 -29.97 5.48
CA PHE A 49 -4.42 -29.33 6.65
C PHE A 49 -5.91 -29.62 6.72
N LEU A 50 -6.59 -29.63 5.57
CA LEU A 50 -7.99 -30.07 5.51
C LEU A 50 -8.12 -31.53 5.95
N ASN A 51 -7.14 -32.38 5.63
CA ASN A 51 -7.11 -33.74 6.16
C ASN A 51 -6.98 -33.75 7.68
N HIS A 52 -6.01 -33.04 8.26
CA HIS A 52 -5.84 -32.95 9.72
C HIS A 52 -7.12 -32.49 10.43
N ALA A 53 -7.87 -31.56 9.83
CA ALA A 53 -9.14 -31.08 10.37
C ALA A 53 -10.20 -32.18 10.50
N LEU A 54 -10.15 -33.25 9.70
CA LEU A 54 -11.05 -34.41 9.82
C LEU A 54 -10.90 -35.15 11.16
N GLY A 55 -9.75 -34.99 11.84
CA GLY A 55 -9.54 -35.52 13.19
C GLY A 55 -10.45 -34.91 14.25
N ILE A 56 -11.14 -33.80 13.95
CA ILE A 56 -12.22 -33.26 14.80
C ILE A 56 -13.45 -34.18 14.78
N ILE A 57 -13.69 -34.85 13.65
CA ILE A 57 -14.85 -35.72 13.45
C ILE A 57 -14.57 -37.07 14.10
N SER A 58 -13.53 -37.78 13.63
CA SER A 58 -13.11 -39.07 14.17
C SER A 58 -11.75 -39.54 13.59
N PRO A 59 -11.06 -40.51 14.23
CA PRO A 59 -9.87 -41.15 13.68
C PRO A 59 -10.10 -41.82 12.31
N GLU A 60 -11.28 -42.40 12.09
CA GLU A 60 -11.64 -43.06 10.83
C GLU A 60 -11.80 -42.04 9.70
N ALA A 61 -12.42 -40.89 9.97
CA ALA A 61 -12.52 -39.79 9.00
C ALA A 61 -11.13 -39.27 8.60
N LEU A 62 -10.23 -39.13 9.58
CA LEU A 62 -8.83 -38.73 9.37
C LEU A 62 -8.06 -39.74 8.50
N HIS A 63 -8.29 -41.03 8.71
CA HIS A 63 -7.73 -42.12 7.91
C HIS A 63 -8.32 -42.15 6.48
N ALA A 64 -9.65 -42.07 6.34
CA ALA A 64 -10.29 -42.08 5.03
C ALA A 64 -9.81 -40.90 4.16
N GLY A 65 -9.68 -39.71 4.75
CA GLY A 65 -9.13 -38.56 4.06
C GLY A 65 -7.68 -38.78 3.61
N VAL A 66 -6.84 -39.43 4.45
CA VAL A 66 -5.42 -39.59 4.10
C VAL A 66 -5.25 -40.50 2.90
N MET A 67 -6.11 -41.51 2.74
CA MET A 67 -6.06 -42.39 1.57
C MET A 67 -6.29 -41.61 0.27
N TRP A 68 -7.26 -40.70 0.25
CA TRP A 68 -7.48 -39.80 -0.90
C TRP A 68 -6.32 -38.83 -1.10
N HIS A 69 -5.79 -38.27 -0.02
CA HIS A 69 -4.64 -37.37 -0.09
C HIS A 69 -3.41 -38.07 -0.69
N LEU A 70 -3.11 -39.28 -0.22
CA LEU A 70 -1.99 -40.08 -0.73
C LEU A 70 -2.23 -40.50 -2.19
N ALA A 71 -3.43 -40.95 -2.55
CA ALA A 71 -3.74 -41.32 -3.94
C ALA A 71 -3.42 -40.20 -4.94
N ILE A 72 -3.73 -38.95 -4.60
CA ILE A 72 -3.45 -37.78 -5.45
C ILE A 72 -1.94 -37.44 -5.45
N TRP A 73 -1.34 -37.30 -4.27
CA TRP A 73 0.02 -36.76 -4.16
C TRP A 73 1.13 -37.78 -4.39
N GLN A 74 0.80 -39.07 -4.30
CA GLN A 74 1.72 -40.16 -4.64
C GLN A 74 1.58 -40.64 -6.08
N PHE A 75 0.55 -40.19 -6.81
CA PHE A 75 0.49 -40.43 -8.25
C PHE A 75 1.75 -39.89 -8.93
N LEU A 76 2.49 -40.75 -9.63
CA LEU A 76 3.87 -40.50 -10.03
C LEU A 76 4.11 -39.13 -10.72
N PRO A 77 3.29 -38.68 -11.70
CA PRO A 77 3.44 -37.35 -12.29
C PRO A 77 3.28 -36.20 -11.28
N VAL A 78 2.33 -36.33 -10.34
CA VAL A 78 2.08 -35.33 -9.28
C VAL A 78 3.21 -35.35 -8.26
N ALA A 79 3.71 -36.53 -7.89
CA ALA A 79 4.85 -36.68 -6.98
C ALA A 79 6.12 -36.04 -7.56
N ILE A 80 6.45 -36.30 -8.83
CA ILE A 80 7.59 -35.67 -9.52
C ILE A 80 7.44 -34.15 -9.51
N LEU A 81 6.24 -33.64 -9.85
CA LEU A 81 5.95 -32.21 -9.83
C LEU A 81 6.12 -31.60 -8.42
N PHE A 82 5.64 -32.29 -7.39
CA PHE A 82 5.70 -31.85 -6.01
C PHE A 82 7.14 -31.80 -5.50
N TYR A 83 7.89 -32.91 -5.55
CA TYR A 83 9.27 -32.95 -5.07
C TYR A 83 10.20 -32.05 -5.90
N GLY A 84 9.98 -31.97 -7.22
CA GLY A 84 10.67 -30.99 -8.06
C GLY A 84 10.39 -29.55 -7.63
N SER A 85 9.14 -29.24 -7.29
CA SER A 85 8.75 -27.93 -6.76
C SER A 85 9.38 -27.63 -5.41
N VAL A 86 9.44 -28.59 -4.49
CA VAL A 86 10.10 -28.45 -3.18
C VAL A 86 11.58 -28.10 -3.37
N THR A 87 12.31 -28.89 -4.17
CA THR A 87 13.75 -28.70 -4.42
C THR A 87 14.03 -27.35 -5.06
N VAL A 88 13.29 -27.00 -6.12
CA VAL A 88 13.46 -25.71 -6.81
C VAL A 88 13.09 -24.55 -5.89
N HIS A 89 12.01 -24.64 -5.11
CA HIS A 89 11.59 -23.57 -4.20
C HIS A 89 12.63 -23.34 -3.09
N ALA A 90 13.13 -24.40 -2.47
CA ALA A 90 14.16 -24.34 -1.43
C ALA A 90 15.48 -23.75 -1.98
N GLY A 91 15.93 -24.23 -3.15
CA GLY A 91 17.12 -23.70 -3.83
C GLY A 91 16.99 -22.20 -4.17
N LEU A 92 15.82 -21.77 -4.64
CA LEU A 92 15.54 -20.35 -4.89
C LEU A 92 15.47 -19.52 -3.60
N GLY A 93 15.11 -20.14 -2.47
CA GLY A 93 15.19 -19.54 -1.13
C GLY A 93 16.64 -19.24 -0.73
N LEU A 94 17.53 -20.23 -0.84
CA LEU A 94 18.97 -20.08 -0.59
C LEU A 94 19.62 -19.08 -1.55
N TRP A 95 19.26 -19.12 -2.83
CA TRP A 95 19.69 -18.13 -3.81
C TRP A 95 19.24 -16.71 -3.44
N THR A 96 18.00 -16.56 -2.93
CA THR A 96 17.49 -15.27 -2.44
C THR A 96 18.28 -14.80 -1.22
N LEU A 97 18.63 -15.70 -0.30
CA LEU A 97 19.49 -15.40 0.85
C LEU A 97 20.86 -14.85 0.39
N TYR A 98 21.50 -15.52 -0.57
CA TYR A 98 22.76 -15.07 -1.16
C TYR A 98 22.63 -13.72 -1.90
N GLN A 99 21.60 -13.52 -2.71
CA GLN A 99 21.43 -12.29 -3.50
C GLN A 99 21.11 -11.05 -2.66
N ARG A 100 20.44 -11.20 -1.52
CA ARG A 100 20.04 -10.05 -0.68
C ARG A 100 21.26 -9.32 -0.14
N ARG A 101 21.42 -8.05 -0.51
CA ARG A 101 22.50 -7.20 0.00
C ARG A 101 22.16 -6.53 1.33
N GLN A 102 20.87 -6.29 1.62
CA GLN A 102 20.41 -5.67 2.88
C GLN A 102 19.14 -6.30 3.42
N PHE A 103 19.01 -6.30 4.75
CA PHE A 103 17.80 -6.69 5.46
C PHE A 103 17.14 -5.42 6.04
N ARG A 104 16.03 -4.99 5.44
CA ARG A 104 15.15 -4.00 6.06
C ARG A 104 14.11 -4.76 6.86
N TRP A 105 14.34 -4.89 8.17
CA TRP A 105 13.51 -5.64 9.12
C TRP A 105 12.04 -5.17 9.16
N LYS A 106 11.74 -3.97 8.67
CA LYS A 106 10.38 -3.40 8.59
C LYS A 106 9.51 -3.98 7.45
N THR A 107 10.00 -4.95 6.68
CA THR A 107 9.24 -5.55 5.56
C THR A 107 8.85 -7.00 5.85
N LEU A 108 7.75 -7.48 5.25
CA LEU A 108 7.32 -8.88 5.37
C LEU A 108 8.28 -9.89 4.69
N GLU A 109 9.21 -9.43 3.85
CA GLU A 109 10.04 -10.33 3.05
C GLU A 109 11.18 -11.02 3.81
N PRO A 110 11.95 -10.34 4.70
CA PRO A 110 12.86 -11.00 5.63
C PRO A 110 12.16 -12.05 6.49
N LEU A 111 10.97 -11.72 7.02
CA LEU A 111 10.17 -12.67 7.79
C LEU A 111 9.79 -13.87 6.91
N GLN A 112 9.29 -13.65 5.70
CA GLN A 112 8.97 -14.74 4.78
C GLN A 112 10.17 -15.65 4.48
N LEU A 113 11.35 -15.06 4.27
CA LEU A 113 12.58 -15.82 4.02
C LEU A 113 13.00 -16.64 5.24
N LEU A 114 12.96 -16.05 6.43
CA LEU A 114 13.28 -16.74 7.68
C LEU A 114 12.34 -17.93 7.92
N LEU A 115 11.03 -17.69 7.84
CA LEU A 115 10.03 -18.75 7.98
C LEU A 115 10.26 -19.86 6.94
N GLY A 116 10.48 -19.49 5.67
CA GLY A 116 10.70 -20.44 4.59
C GLY A 116 11.97 -21.30 4.75
N LEU A 117 13.06 -20.72 5.23
CA LEU A 117 14.31 -21.46 5.51
C LEU A 117 14.19 -22.34 6.78
N SER A 118 13.29 -21.99 7.71
CA SER A 118 13.05 -22.80 8.89
C SER A 118 12.20 -24.05 8.62
N VAL A 119 11.32 -24.04 7.62
CA VAL A 119 10.42 -25.18 7.37
C VAL A 119 11.18 -26.50 7.14
N PRO A 120 12.21 -26.59 6.26
CA PRO A 120 12.97 -27.83 6.10
C PRO A 120 13.67 -28.28 7.38
N LEU A 121 14.14 -27.36 8.22
CA LEU A 121 14.78 -27.67 9.50
C LEU A 121 13.80 -28.28 10.51
N LEU A 122 12.53 -27.88 10.44
CA LEU A 122 11.52 -28.28 11.42
C LEU A 122 10.76 -29.55 11.00
N ILE A 123 10.62 -29.81 9.69
CA ILE A 123 9.80 -30.92 9.16
C ILE A 123 10.62 -32.14 8.70
N TYR A 124 11.96 -32.05 8.62
CA TYR A 124 12.76 -33.11 7.97
C TYR A 124 12.52 -34.51 8.56
N SER A 125 12.46 -34.63 9.88
CA SER A 125 12.27 -35.93 10.55
C SER A 125 10.91 -36.53 10.24
N HIS A 126 9.86 -35.71 10.20
CA HIS A 126 8.53 -36.12 9.78
C HIS A 126 8.55 -36.61 8.33
N VAL A 127 9.14 -35.87 7.40
CA VAL A 127 9.18 -36.27 5.97
C VAL A 127 9.98 -37.55 5.77
N ILE A 128 11.13 -37.71 6.44
CA ILE A 128 11.99 -38.88 6.28
C ILE A 128 11.32 -40.13 6.82
N VAL A 129 10.76 -40.06 8.03
CA VAL A 129 10.07 -41.21 8.62
C VAL A 129 8.84 -41.60 7.80
N MET A 130 8.04 -40.62 7.36
CA MET A 130 6.79 -40.92 6.66
C MET A 130 6.98 -41.32 5.21
N ARG A 131 7.87 -40.65 4.48
CA ARG A 131 8.03 -40.88 3.04
C ARG A 131 9.14 -41.85 2.71
N LEU A 132 10.30 -41.66 3.32
CA LEU A 132 11.47 -42.50 3.02
C LEU A 132 11.34 -43.87 3.67
N GLY A 133 10.73 -43.95 4.87
CA GLY A 133 10.39 -45.23 5.50
C GLY A 133 9.50 -46.09 4.60
N ASN A 134 8.43 -45.53 4.04
CA ASN A 134 7.58 -46.23 3.07
C ASN A 134 8.34 -46.57 1.78
N ALA A 135 9.09 -45.61 1.20
CA ALA A 135 9.76 -45.84 -0.08
C ALA A 135 10.92 -46.85 -0.03
N LEU A 136 11.63 -46.97 1.10
CA LEU A 136 12.77 -47.89 1.25
C LEU A 136 12.39 -49.24 1.86
N TYR A 137 11.38 -49.26 2.71
CA TYR A 137 11.08 -50.41 3.57
C TYR A 137 9.61 -50.83 3.57
N ASP A 138 8.78 -50.23 2.70
CA ASP A 138 7.34 -50.50 2.58
C ASP A 138 6.58 -50.38 3.90
N GLN A 139 7.02 -49.43 4.75
CA GLN A 139 6.38 -49.16 6.03
C GLN A 139 5.05 -48.42 5.83
N ASP A 140 3.95 -49.00 6.28
CA ASP A 140 2.60 -48.42 6.23
C ASP A 140 2.33 -47.49 7.43
N ARG A 141 3.17 -46.46 7.59
CA ARG A 141 2.95 -45.44 8.61
C ARG A 141 1.80 -44.52 8.21
N LEU A 142 0.70 -44.62 8.92
CA LEU A 142 -0.46 -43.73 8.78
C LEU A 142 -0.66 -42.94 10.09
N TYR A 143 -1.82 -42.31 10.23
CA TYR A 143 -2.13 -41.47 11.40
C TYR A 143 -1.96 -42.17 12.76
N PRO A 144 -2.38 -43.43 12.97
CA PRO A 144 -2.22 -44.10 14.26
C PRO A 144 -0.77 -44.12 14.75
N GLN A 145 0.18 -44.53 13.90
CA GLN A 145 1.60 -44.62 14.25
C GLN A 145 2.22 -43.24 14.48
N VAL A 146 1.85 -42.26 13.66
CA VAL A 146 2.38 -40.89 13.76
C VAL A 146 1.91 -40.21 15.04
N LEU A 147 0.62 -40.31 15.33
CA LEU A 147 0.02 -39.71 16.51
C LEU A 147 0.50 -40.41 17.78
N TYR A 148 0.63 -41.75 17.75
CA TYR A 148 1.25 -42.50 18.84
C TYR A 148 2.67 -42.01 19.12
N ASN A 149 3.48 -41.83 18.07
CA ASN A 149 4.84 -41.30 18.24
C ASN A 149 4.84 -39.91 18.89
N TYR A 150 3.91 -39.01 18.54
CA TYR A 150 3.92 -37.65 19.08
C TYR A 150 3.25 -37.46 20.44
N PHE A 151 2.26 -38.27 20.79
CA PHE A 151 1.45 -38.11 22.00
C PHE A 151 1.74 -39.16 23.08
N VAL A 152 2.32 -40.31 22.72
CA VAL A 152 2.58 -41.41 23.65
C VAL A 152 4.07 -41.69 23.81
N LEU A 153 4.79 -41.89 22.70
CA LEU A 153 6.19 -42.34 22.75
C LEU A 153 7.18 -41.21 22.96
N ALA A 154 7.06 -40.12 22.20
CA ALA A 154 8.03 -39.05 22.22
C ALA A 154 7.76 -38.03 23.33
N PRO A 155 8.78 -37.25 23.73
CA PRO A 155 8.58 -36.14 24.64
C PRO A 155 7.53 -35.15 24.11
N SER A 156 6.75 -34.57 25.02
CA SER A 156 5.63 -33.66 24.71
C SER A 156 6.01 -32.48 23.80
N TYR A 157 7.29 -32.08 23.75
CA TYR A 157 7.76 -31.04 22.85
C TYR A 157 7.64 -31.39 21.36
N ARG A 158 7.63 -32.68 20.95
CA ARG A 158 7.53 -33.06 19.54
C ARG A 158 6.16 -32.72 18.95
N ALA A 159 5.08 -32.88 19.70
CA ALA A 159 3.75 -32.44 19.29
C ALA A 159 3.71 -30.91 19.09
N TRP A 160 4.30 -30.14 20.01
CA TRP A 160 4.40 -28.69 19.89
C TRP A 160 5.27 -28.24 18.71
N LEU A 161 6.35 -28.97 18.40
CA LEU A 161 7.16 -28.75 17.21
C LEU A 161 6.33 -28.93 15.94
N MET A 162 5.46 -29.94 15.88
CA MET A 162 4.55 -30.16 14.75
C MET A 162 3.53 -29.02 14.60
N VAL A 163 2.93 -28.56 15.70
CA VAL A 163 2.06 -27.37 15.69
C VAL A 163 2.83 -26.14 15.19
N ALA A 164 4.06 -25.93 15.67
CA ALA A 164 4.89 -24.80 15.26
C ALA A 164 5.19 -24.82 13.75
N VAL A 165 5.63 -25.97 13.21
CA VAL A 165 5.92 -26.08 11.78
C VAL A 165 4.67 -25.93 10.91
N MET A 166 3.51 -26.42 11.36
CA MET A 166 2.23 -26.18 10.68
C MET A 166 1.95 -24.68 10.56
N LEU A 167 2.01 -23.95 11.67
CA LEU A 167 1.75 -22.50 11.69
C LEU A 167 2.80 -21.72 10.87
N ILE A 168 4.09 -22.09 10.98
CA ILE A 168 5.19 -21.45 10.25
C ILE A 168 5.05 -21.66 8.74
N ALA A 169 4.83 -22.90 8.29
CA ALA A 169 4.69 -23.23 6.87
C ALA A 169 3.46 -22.55 6.26
N TRP A 170 2.33 -22.56 6.97
CA TRP A 170 1.09 -21.90 6.54
C TRP A 170 1.26 -20.38 6.44
N THR A 171 1.85 -19.77 7.47
CA THR A 171 2.11 -18.32 7.49
C THR A 171 3.08 -17.91 6.38
N HIS A 172 4.15 -18.68 6.14
CA HIS A 172 5.08 -18.48 5.04
C HIS A 172 4.35 -18.46 3.67
N GLY A 173 3.48 -19.46 3.45
CA GLY A 173 2.64 -19.56 2.26
C GLY A 173 1.69 -18.38 2.09
N CYS A 174 0.97 -18.01 3.16
CA CYS A 174 0.04 -16.88 3.18
C CYS A 174 0.72 -15.55 2.87
N ILE A 175 1.91 -15.28 3.44
CA ILE A 175 2.69 -14.08 3.11
C ILE A 175 3.05 -14.08 1.61
N GLY A 176 3.42 -15.24 1.05
CA GLY A 176 3.72 -15.38 -0.37
C GLY A 176 2.54 -15.05 -1.28
N LEU A 177 1.36 -15.59 -0.96
CA LEU A 177 0.11 -15.31 -1.66
C LEU A 177 -0.29 -13.84 -1.53
N TYR A 178 -0.24 -13.28 -0.32
CA TYR A 178 -0.57 -11.88 -0.07
C TYR A 178 0.30 -10.93 -0.91
N LEU A 179 1.62 -11.13 -0.89
CA LEU A 179 2.57 -10.32 -1.68
C LEU A 179 2.37 -10.44 -3.20
N TRP A 180 1.70 -11.50 -3.66
CA TRP A 180 1.36 -11.71 -5.06
C TRP A 180 -0.01 -11.15 -5.44
N LEU A 181 -1.03 -11.38 -4.61
CA LEU A 181 -2.42 -11.06 -4.90
C LEU A 181 -2.77 -9.60 -4.57
N ARG A 182 -2.10 -8.95 -3.60
CA ARG A 182 -2.46 -7.60 -3.12
C ARG A 182 -2.49 -6.50 -4.19
N ILE A 183 -1.85 -6.72 -5.33
CA ILE A 183 -1.80 -5.78 -6.46
C ILE A 183 -2.92 -6.03 -7.49
N LYS A 184 -3.70 -7.12 -7.34
CA LYS A 184 -4.79 -7.46 -8.26
C LYS A 184 -6.07 -6.77 -7.82
N PRO A 185 -6.87 -6.19 -8.74
CA PRO A 185 -8.10 -5.47 -8.38
C PRO A 185 -9.13 -6.35 -7.67
N ALA A 186 -9.23 -7.62 -8.06
CA ALA A 186 -10.12 -8.60 -7.42
C ALA A 186 -9.75 -8.91 -5.95
N PHE A 187 -8.50 -8.69 -5.54
CA PHE A 187 -8.05 -9.04 -4.20
C PHE A 187 -8.81 -8.29 -3.11
N ARG A 188 -9.18 -7.01 -3.34
CA ARG A 188 -9.92 -6.22 -2.35
C ARG A 188 -11.26 -6.86 -1.98
N ARG A 189 -11.95 -7.48 -2.95
CA ARG A 189 -13.22 -8.19 -2.73
C ARG A 189 -13.00 -9.56 -2.08
N ALA A 190 -11.95 -10.27 -2.48
CA ALA A 190 -11.63 -11.59 -1.95
C ALA A 190 -10.96 -11.57 -0.57
N MET A 191 -10.40 -10.44 -0.14
CA MET A 191 -9.57 -10.33 1.06
C MET A 191 -10.25 -10.84 2.35
N PRO A 192 -11.53 -10.52 2.65
CA PRO A 192 -12.18 -11.02 3.87
C PRO A 192 -12.28 -12.55 3.89
N TRP A 193 -12.66 -13.15 2.76
CA TRP A 193 -12.77 -14.61 2.61
C TRP A 193 -11.42 -15.31 2.69
N LEU A 194 -10.40 -14.73 2.04
CA LEU A 194 -9.04 -15.25 2.11
C LEU A 194 -8.45 -15.14 3.52
N LEU A 195 -8.76 -14.07 4.25
CA LEU A 195 -8.34 -13.91 5.65
C LEU A 195 -9.05 -14.93 6.55
N ALA A 196 -10.36 -15.12 6.37
CA ALA A 196 -11.12 -16.13 7.11
C ALA A 196 -10.53 -17.53 6.86
N ALA A 197 -10.26 -17.90 5.62
CA ALA A 197 -9.60 -19.17 5.28
C ALA A 197 -8.18 -19.27 5.87
N ALA A 198 -7.40 -18.19 5.82
CA ALA A 198 -6.05 -18.15 6.37
C ALA A 198 -5.98 -18.35 7.89
N VAL A 199 -7.06 -18.05 8.61
CA VAL A 199 -7.16 -18.26 10.06
C VAL A 199 -7.84 -19.60 10.38
N LEU A 200 -8.99 -19.88 9.77
CA LEU A 200 -9.80 -21.05 10.12
C LEU A 200 -9.11 -22.38 9.78
N ILE A 201 -8.48 -22.49 8.61
CA ILE A 201 -7.87 -23.75 8.16
C ILE A 201 -6.77 -24.24 9.11
N PRO A 202 -5.74 -23.46 9.47
CA PRO A 202 -4.73 -23.92 10.42
C PRO A 202 -5.30 -24.16 11.82
N THR A 203 -6.30 -23.38 12.26
CA THR A 203 -6.96 -23.60 13.56
C THR A 203 -7.66 -24.96 13.59
N LEU A 204 -8.48 -25.27 12.58
CA LEU A 204 -9.17 -26.56 12.47
C LEU A 204 -8.17 -27.72 12.33
N ALA A 205 -7.11 -27.54 11.55
CA ALA A 205 -6.06 -28.55 11.40
C ALA A 205 -5.36 -28.86 12.72
N VAL A 206 -5.01 -27.84 13.51
CA VAL A 206 -4.36 -28.02 14.83
C VAL A 206 -5.33 -28.68 15.82
N LEU A 207 -6.60 -28.28 15.83
CA LEU A 207 -7.62 -28.91 16.67
C LEU A 207 -7.81 -30.39 16.31
N GLY A 208 -7.90 -30.72 15.02
CA GLY A 208 -8.04 -32.10 14.57
C GLY A 208 -6.81 -32.96 14.84
N PHE A 209 -5.60 -32.41 14.67
CA PHE A 209 -4.35 -33.07 15.08
C PHE A 209 -4.31 -33.36 16.59
N TYR A 210 -4.71 -32.38 17.41
CA TYR A 210 -4.75 -32.53 18.86
C TYR A 210 -5.81 -33.53 19.32
N GLN A 211 -7.01 -33.46 18.75
CA GLN A 211 -8.12 -34.38 19.04
C GLN A 211 -7.75 -35.81 18.66
N GLY A 212 -7.28 -36.04 17.42
CA GLY A 212 -6.84 -37.36 16.99
C GLY A 212 -5.70 -37.90 17.85
N GLY A 213 -4.75 -37.05 18.26
CA GLY A 213 -3.68 -37.42 19.20
C GLY A 213 -4.20 -37.92 20.55
N ARG A 214 -5.23 -37.25 21.10
CA ARG A 214 -5.89 -37.68 22.35
C ARG A 214 -6.66 -38.97 22.20
N ASP A 215 -7.23 -39.24 21.03
CA ASP A 215 -7.98 -40.47 20.77
C ASP A 215 -7.02 -41.64 20.65
N VAL A 216 -5.94 -41.50 19.87
CA VAL A 216 -4.86 -42.49 19.79
C VAL A 216 -4.21 -42.75 21.15
N ALA A 217 -3.95 -41.70 21.95
CA ALA A 217 -3.39 -41.88 23.30
C ALA A 217 -4.31 -42.69 24.22
N ARG A 218 -5.64 -42.65 24.01
CA ARG A 218 -6.61 -43.46 24.75
C ARG A 218 -6.66 -44.90 24.22
N GLU A 219 -6.71 -45.07 22.90
CA GLU A 219 -6.81 -46.38 22.24
C GLU A 219 -5.54 -47.23 22.38
N ALA A 220 -4.37 -46.57 22.42
CA ALA A 220 -3.07 -47.21 22.54
C ALA A 220 -2.88 -47.97 23.87
N ALA A 221 -3.78 -47.80 24.85
CA ALA A 221 -3.80 -48.63 26.05
C ALA A 221 -4.28 -50.07 25.78
N SER A 222 -4.99 -50.32 24.67
CA SER A 222 -5.50 -51.64 24.35
C SER A 222 -4.45 -52.51 23.65
N ALA A 223 -4.34 -53.78 24.09
CA ALA A 223 -3.40 -54.74 23.52
C ALA A 223 -3.69 -55.03 22.03
N GLN A 224 -4.98 -55.07 21.65
CA GLN A 224 -5.40 -55.27 20.27
C GLN A 224 -4.91 -54.15 19.37
N TRP A 225 -5.13 -52.88 19.78
CA TRP A 225 -4.67 -51.73 19.01
C TRP A 225 -3.15 -51.73 18.86
N GLN A 226 -2.42 -52.08 19.92
CA GLN A 226 -0.95 -52.19 19.86
C GLN A 226 -0.50 -53.26 18.86
N ALA A 227 -1.13 -54.44 18.85
CA ALA A 227 -0.83 -55.49 17.88
C ALA A 227 -1.09 -55.04 16.44
N ASP A 228 -2.21 -54.35 16.20
CA ASP A 228 -2.62 -53.92 14.87
C ASP A 228 -1.76 -52.75 14.33
N ASN A 229 -1.30 -51.85 15.22
CA ASN A 229 -0.67 -50.60 14.80
C ASN A 229 0.85 -50.56 15.01
N LEU A 230 1.39 -51.29 15.98
CA LEU A 230 2.82 -51.22 16.35
C LEU A 230 3.65 -52.39 15.81
N ALA A 231 3.07 -53.20 14.92
CA ALA A 231 3.80 -54.27 14.24
C ALA A 231 5.04 -53.72 13.49
N PRO A 232 6.12 -54.50 13.34
CA PRO A 232 7.31 -54.10 12.58
C PRO A 232 7.02 -53.70 11.12
N ALA A 233 5.95 -54.24 10.51
CA ALA A 233 5.49 -53.82 9.19
C ALA A 233 5.11 -52.33 9.14
N ASN A 234 4.58 -51.79 10.26
CA ASN A 234 4.15 -50.40 10.33
C ASN A 234 5.29 -49.49 10.85
N LEU A 235 6.01 -49.91 11.90
CA LEU A 235 7.02 -49.06 12.55
C LEU A 235 8.46 -49.28 12.05
N GLY A 236 8.71 -50.31 11.26
CA GLY A 236 10.06 -50.74 10.90
C GLY A 236 10.84 -51.38 12.06
N THR A 237 11.98 -51.96 11.72
CA THR A 237 12.93 -52.51 12.71
C THR A 237 13.81 -51.41 13.30
N PRO A 238 14.44 -51.63 14.48
CA PRO A 238 15.40 -50.67 15.04
C PRO A 238 16.54 -50.29 14.08
N GLU A 239 17.03 -51.24 13.29
CA GLU A 239 18.10 -51.04 12.30
C GLU A 239 17.64 -50.13 11.14
N GLN A 240 16.41 -50.35 10.67
CA GLN A 240 15.78 -49.48 9.66
C GLN A 240 15.60 -48.07 10.22
N GLN A 241 15.11 -47.94 11.46
CA GLN A 241 14.95 -46.65 12.12
C GLN A 241 16.28 -45.92 12.29
N GLN A 242 17.35 -46.62 12.70
CA GLN A 242 18.69 -46.06 12.80
C GLN A 242 19.21 -45.54 11.44
N THR A 243 18.90 -46.26 10.36
CA THR A 243 19.25 -45.83 9.00
C THR A 243 18.49 -44.56 8.60
N LEU A 244 17.19 -44.49 8.87
CA LEU A 244 16.37 -43.29 8.62
C LEU A 244 16.86 -42.09 9.44
N ASP A 245 17.21 -42.30 10.71
CA ASP A 245 17.76 -41.26 11.58
C ASP A 245 19.12 -40.75 11.08
N ALA A 246 20.00 -41.64 10.61
CA ALA A 246 21.28 -41.29 10.00
C ALA A 246 21.09 -40.43 8.73
N ILE A 247 20.15 -40.81 7.86
CA ILE A 247 19.79 -40.02 6.68
C ILE A 247 19.24 -38.65 7.09
N GLY A 248 18.40 -38.59 8.12
CA GLY A 248 17.86 -37.34 8.65
C GLY A 248 18.90 -36.39 9.20
N ASN A 249 19.85 -36.91 9.99
CA ASN A 249 20.96 -36.12 10.50
C ASN A 249 21.88 -35.66 9.36
N GLY A 250 22.14 -36.52 8.37
CA GLY A 250 22.87 -36.17 7.16
C GLY A 250 22.21 -35.03 6.38
N PHE A 251 20.89 -35.10 6.16
CA PHE A 251 20.12 -34.04 5.52
C PHE A 251 20.21 -32.72 6.30
N LEU A 252 20.05 -32.76 7.62
CA LEU A 252 20.12 -31.57 8.47
C LEU A 252 21.50 -30.90 8.37
N MET A 253 22.58 -31.66 8.49
CA MET A 253 23.95 -31.14 8.35
C MET A 253 24.19 -30.56 6.95
N PHE A 254 23.75 -31.26 5.91
CA PHE A 254 23.86 -30.79 4.53
C PHE A 254 23.11 -29.46 4.33
N TYR A 255 21.86 -29.37 4.79
CA TYR A 255 21.04 -28.17 4.62
C TYR A 255 21.58 -26.97 5.42
N LEU A 256 22.02 -27.18 6.67
CA LEU A 256 22.71 -26.15 7.45
C LEU A 256 24.02 -25.71 6.78
N GLY A 257 24.77 -26.65 6.20
CA GLY A 257 25.95 -26.38 5.38
C GLY A 257 25.64 -25.47 4.19
N LEU A 258 24.55 -25.73 3.45
CA LEU A 258 24.11 -24.88 2.34
C LEU A 258 23.75 -23.46 2.80
N ILE A 259 23.07 -23.31 3.94
CA ILE A 259 22.79 -21.99 4.54
C ILE A 259 24.11 -21.29 4.89
N GLY A 260 25.03 -21.99 5.55
CA GLY A 260 26.36 -21.47 5.91
C GLY A 260 27.14 -21.00 4.69
N VAL A 261 27.22 -21.81 3.63
CA VAL A 261 27.86 -21.44 2.35
C VAL A 261 27.22 -20.21 1.74
N ALA A 262 25.89 -20.12 1.70
CA ALA A 262 25.19 -18.96 1.15
C ALA A 262 25.49 -17.66 1.94
N LEU A 263 25.60 -17.74 3.27
CA LEU A 263 25.96 -16.62 4.14
C LEU A 263 27.43 -16.21 3.95
N THR A 264 28.35 -17.17 3.90
CA THR A 264 29.78 -16.92 3.67
C THR A 264 30.02 -16.32 2.29
N ALA A 265 29.43 -16.90 1.23
CA ALA A 265 29.52 -16.37 -0.13
C ALA A 265 28.97 -14.94 -0.22
N ARG A 266 27.88 -14.65 0.51
CA ARG A 266 27.32 -13.29 0.61
C ARG A 266 28.29 -12.32 1.29
N ALA A 267 28.96 -12.73 2.38
CA ALA A 267 29.94 -11.91 3.08
C ALA A 267 31.16 -11.63 2.18
N VAL A 268 31.71 -12.65 1.53
CA VAL A 268 32.81 -12.53 0.57
C VAL A 268 32.45 -11.57 -0.57
N ARG A 269 31.27 -11.73 -1.19
CA ARG A 269 30.81 -10.81 -2.23
C ARG A 269 30.72 -9.36 -1.73
N ALA A 270 30.20 -9.14 -0.53
CA ALA A 270 30.10 -7.80 0.04
C ALA A 270 31.47 -7.15 0.27
N ILE A 271 32.49 -7.93 0.64
CA ILE A 271 33.87 -7.47 0.78
C ILE A 271 34.46 -7.12 -0.59
N ILE A 272 34.29 -7.98 -1.60
CA ILE A 272 34.76 -7.75 -2.96
C ILE A 272 34.11 -6.50 -3.57
N GLU A 273 32.79 -6.34 -3.42
CA GLU A 273 32.06 -5.16 -3.91
C GLU A 273 32.58 -3.86 -3.30
N ARG A 274 32.95 -3.86 -2.01
CA ARG A 274 33.57 -2.68 -1.36
C ARG A 274 34.96 -2.36 -1.92
N ARG A 275 35.69 -3.35 -2.44
CA ARG A 275 37.01 -3.17 -3.07
C ARG A 275 36.91 -2.81 -4.56
N GLY A 276 35.78 -3.09 -5.22
CA GLY A 276 35.57 -2.95 -6.67
C GLY A 276 35.33 -1.53 -7.21
N GLY A 277 35.68 -0.49 -6.45
CA GLY A 277 35.50 0.91 -6.86
C GLY A 277 34.16 1.52 -6.42
N MET A 278 34.21 2.80 -6.08
CA MET A 278 33.07 3.61 -5.66
C MET A 278 32.63 4.50 -6.83
N ILE A 279 31.32 4.65 -7.00
CA ILE A 279 30.71 5.60 -7.94
C ILE A 279 29.96 6.68 -7.17
N ARG A 280 29.92 7.88 -7.74
CA ARG A 280 29.15 9.02 -7.26
C ARG A 280 27.80 9.05 -7.99
N LEU A 281 26.72 9.11 -7.21
CA LEU A 281 25.39 9.36 -7.72
C LEU A 281 24.95 10.76 -7.29
N THR A 282 24.75 11.64 -8.25
CA THR A 282 24.27 13.01 -8.03
C THR A 282 22.76 13.07 -8.26
N TYR A 283 22.03 13.75 -7.38
CA TYR A 283 20.58 13.89 -7.40
C TYR A 283 20.16 15.27 -6.92
N ASP A 284 18.97 15.72 -7.31
CA ASP A 284 18.41 17.04 -6.94
C ASP A 284 19.39 18.21 -7.21
N GLY A 285 20.05 18.20 -8.37
CA GLY A 285 21.03 19.22 -8.78
C GLY A 285 22.42 19.01 -8.19
N ASP A 286 22.55 19.14 -6.87
CA ASP A 286 23.87 19.27 -6.21
C ASP A 286 24.16 18.23 -5.12
N ARG A 287 23.19 17.38 -4.76
CA ARG A 287 23.40 16.38 -3.71
C ARG A 287 24.06 15.15 -4.28
N SER A 288 25.06 14.60 -3.61
CA SER A 288 25.72 13.39 -4.08
C SER A 288 25.94 12.36 -2.98
N ILE A 289 25.84 11.08 -3.36
CA ILE A 289 26.19 9.94 -2.51
C ILE A 289 27.26 9.11 -3.19
N ARG A 290 28.20 8.56 -2.42
CA ARG A 290 29.12 7.54 -2.91
C ARG A 290 28.64 6.15 -2.53
N VAL A 291 28.61 5.26 -3.53
CA VAL A 291 28.19 3.87 -3.36
C VAL A 291 29.10 2.91 -4.09
N PRO A 292 29.27 1.67 -3.60
CA PRO A 292 29.99 0.64 -4.34
C PRO A 292 29.33 0.33 -5.68
N ARG A 293 30.13 -0.02 -6.68
CA ARG A 293 29.62 -0.49 -7.99
C ARG A 293 28.66 -1.67 -7.86
N GLY A 294 27.69 -1.74 -8.77
CA GLY A 294 26.74 -2.86 -8.89
C GLY A 294 25.46 -2.74 -8.06
N LEU A 295 25.28 -1.64 -7.31
CA LEU A 295 23.99 -1.30 -6.72
C LEU A 295 23.05 -0.70 -7.76
N THR A 296 21.76 -0.97 -7.63
CA THR A 296 20.76 -0.20 -8.35
C THR A 296 20.65 1.21 -7.77
N VAL A 297 20.20 2.18 -8.57
CA VAL A 297 19.95 3.54 -8.06
C VAL A 297 18.99 3.51 -6.87
N LEU A 298 17.93 2.68 -6.90
CA LEU A 298 16.99 2.55 -5.79
C LEU A 298 17.64 1.95 -4.53
N GLU A 299 18.53 0.96 -4.67
CA GLU A 299 19.25 0.41 -3.52
C GLU A 299 20.22 1.44 -2.94
N ALA A 300 20.88 2.22 -3.80
CA ALA A 300 21.78 3.29 -3.40
C ALA A 300 21.04 4.41 -2.65
N THR A 301 19.90 4.88 -3.16
CA THR A 301 19.09 5.90 -2.47
C THR A 301 18.54 5.37 -1.16
N GLN A 302 17.99 4.14 -1.13
CA GLN A 302 17.49 3.53 0.10
C GLN A 302 18.58 3.32 1.17
N ARG A 303 19.80 2.97 0.76
CA ARG A 303 20.96 2.80 1.67
C ARG A 303 21.32 4.06 2.43
N HIS A 304 21.18 5.20 1.76
CA HIS A 304 21.49 6.51 2.30
C HIS A 304 20.24 7.22 2.84
N ASN A 305 19.15 6.47 3.10
CA ASN A 305 17.87 7.00 3.57
C ASN A 305 17.28 8.12 2.70
N ILE A 306 17.61 8.14 1.41
CA ILE A 306 17.04 9.08 0.44
C ILE A 306 15.67 8.53 0.02
N PRO A 307 14.57 9.25 0.26
CA PRO A 307 13.24 8.80 -0.11
C PRO A 307 13.12 8.62 -1.63
N HIS A 308 12.61 7.46 -2.07
CA HIS A 308 12.47 7.14 -3.49
C HIS A 308 11.19 6.34 -3.74
N ALA A 309 10.31 6.85 -4.60
CA ALA A 309 9.03 6.21 -4.90
C ALA A 309 9.22 4.79 -5.47
N SER A 310 8.60 3.77 -4.85
CA SER A 310 8.73 2.39 -5.31
C SER A 310 7.52 1.53 -4.91
N ALA A 311 6.37 1.74 -5.55
CA ALA A 311 5.11 1.06 -5.19
C ALA A 311 5.23 -0.48 -5.25
N CYS A 312 6.02 -1.01 -6.18
CA CYS A 312 6.27 -2.45 -6.28
C CYS A 312 7.43 -2.96 -5.40
N GLY A 313 8.07 -2.09 -4.61
CA GLY A 313 9.25 -2.41 -3.80
C GLY A 313 10.51 -2.70 -4.63
N GLY A 314 10.66 -2.05 -5.78
CA GLY A 314 11.88 -2.16 -6.61
C GLY A 314 11.95 -3.39 -7.53
N ARG A 315 10.81 -3.90 -7.99
CA ARG A 315 10.70 -5.17 -8.72
C ARG A 315 10.35 -5.03 -10.21
N ALA A 316 10.43 -3.82 -10.76
CA ALA A 316 9.97 -3.48 -12.12
C ALA A 316 8.56 -4.02 -12.42
N ARG A 317 7.59 -3.77 -11.53
CA ARG A 317 6.15 -4.07 -11.75
C ARG A 317 5.27 -2.82 -11.78
N CYS A 318 5.91 -1.68 -11.58
CA CYS A 318 5.29 -0.38 -11.66
C CYS A 318 6.33 0.58 -12.25
N SER A 319 5.86 1.73 -12.70
CA SER A 319 6.69 2.79 -13.26
C SER A 319 7.02 3.90 -12.24
N THR A 320 6.70 3.70 -10.95
CA THR A 320 6.84 4.76 -9.93
C THR A 320 8.28 5.11 -9.58
N CYS A 321 9.23 4.19 -9.69
CA CYS A 321 10.65 4.44 -9.39
C CYS A 321 11.42 5.05 -10.56
N ARG A 322 10.72 5.66 -11.52
CA ARG A 322 11.35 6.26 -12.69
C ARG A 322 12.30 7.38 -12.27
N ILE A 323 13.42 7.44 -12.97
CA ILE A 323 14.39 8.52 -12.91
C ILE A 323 14.67 8.98 -14.35
N ARG A 324 14.99 10.25 -14.51
CA ARG A 324 15.62 10.78 -15.71
C ARG A 324 17.10 10.96 -15.41
N VAL A 325 17.95 10.27 -16.15
CA VAL A 325 19.40 10.47 -16.11
C VAL A 325 19.72 11.74 -16.90
N LEU A 326 20.57 12.59 -16.33
CA LEU A 326 20.93 13.89 -16.91
C LEU A 326 22.19 13.80 -17.79
N ASP A 327 23.07 12.82 -17.54
CA ASP A 327 24.25 12.58 -18.38
C ASP A 327 23.90 11.84 -19.68
N ASP A 328 24.90 11.71 -20.57
CA ASP A 328 24.75 11.06 -21.87
C ASP A 328 24.16 9.63 -21.73
N PRO A 329 22.95 9.37 -22.26
CA PRO A 329 22.29 8.07 -22.20
C PRO A 329 23.08 6.94 -22.87
N ALA A 330 23.98 7.23 -23.82
CA ALA A 330 24.82 6.23 -24.48
C ALA A 330 25.80 5.56 -23.50
N THR A 331 26.07 6.19 -22.37
CA THR A 331 26.96 5.67 -21.33
C THR A 331 26.28 4.68 -20.37
N LEU A 332 24.94 4.55 -20.45
CA LEU A 332 24.18 3.71 -19.55
C LEU A 332 24.14 2.25 -20.01
N PRO A 333 24.17 1.28 -19.07
CA PRO A 333 23.99 -0.12 -19.42
C PRO A 333 22.58 -0.37 -20.01
N PRO A 334 22.44 -1.33 -20.94
CA PRO A 334 21.16 -1.58 -21.61
C PRO A 334 20.05 -1.95 -20.61
N PRO A 335 18.79 -1.55 -20.86
CA PRO A 335 17.69 -1.88 -19.98
C PRO A 335 17.46 -3.39 -19.92
N SER A 336 17.21 -3.90 -18.71
CA SER A 336 16.84 -5.30 -18.56
C SER A 336 15.52 -5.59 -19.29
N PRO A 337 15.23 -6.84 -19.70
CA PRO A 337 13.97 -7.17 -20.38
C PRO A 337 12.71 -6.72 -19.63
N ARG A 338 12.74 -6.72 -18.29
CA ARG A 338 11.63 -6.24 -17.46
C ARG A 338 11.52 -4.72 -17.43
N GLU A 339 12.65 -4.03 -17.37
CA GLU A 339 12.70 -2.58 -17.45
C GLU A 339 12.13 -2.12 -18.79
N ALA A 340 12.62 -2.68 -19.90
CA ALA A 340 12.14 -2.38 -21.24
C ALA A 340 10.64 -2.63 -21.39
N PHE A 341 10.12 -3.75 -20.86
CA PHE A 341 8.68 -4.03 -20.87
C PHE A 341 7.85 -2.97 -20.14
N VAL A 342 8.27 -2.56 -18.94
CA VAL A 342 7.54 -1.55 -18.17
C VAL A 342 7.62 -0.17 -18.85
N LEU A 343 8.80 0.23 -19.34
CA LEU A 343 8.99 1.50 -20.04
C LEU A 343 8.19 1.55 -21.35
N ALA A 344 8.12 0.44 -22.11
CA ALA A 344 7.28 0.34 -23.29
C ALA A 344 5.79 0.44 -22.95
N SER A 345 5.34 -0.14 -21.84
CA SER A 345 3.92 -0.11 -21.43
C SER A 345 3.39 1.28 -21.06
N ILE A 346 4.29 2.25 -20.83
CA ILE A 346 3.95 3.63 -20.42
C ILE A 346 4.40 4.67 -21.46
N GLY A 347 4.78 4.24 -22.66
CA GLY A 347 5.15 5.14 -23.75
C GLY A 347 6.52 5.81 -23.62
N THR A 348 7.39 5.35 -22.71
CA THR A 348 8.74 5.91 -22.52
C THR A 348 9.84 4.90 -22.92
N GLY A 349 9.51 3.93 -23.78
CA GLY A 349 10.45 2.88 -24.20
C GLY A 349 11.53 3.39 -25.17
N ASP A 350 11.26 4.49 -25.85
CA ASP A 350 12.13 5.06 -26.88
C ASP A 350 13.05 6.19 -26.35
N ASP A 351 12.84 6.65 -25.11
CA ASP A 351 13.70 7.64 -24.44
C ASP A 351 14.74 6.93 -23.54
N PRO A 352 16.03 6.86 -23.94
CA PRO A 352 17.07 6.15 -23.19
C PRO A 352 17.45 6.84 -21.87
N SER A 353 17.10 8.13 -21.70
CA SER A 353 17.35 8.88 -20.46
C SER A 353 16.41 8.47 -19.32
N ILE A 354 15.24 7.88 -19.64
CA ILE A 354 14.25 7.47 -18.65
C ILE A 354 14.50 6.01 -18.25
N ARG A 355 14.88 5.81 -16.99
CA ARG A 355 15.21 4.48 -16.45
C ARG A 355 14.40 4.17 -15.20
N LEU A 356 14.28 2.88 -14.89
CA LEU A 356 13.75 2.47 -13.59
C LEU A 356 14.91 2.43 -12.58
N ALA A 357 14.87 3.27 -11.54
CA ALA A 357 15.90 3.29 -10.51
C ALA A 357 16.11 1.91 -9.86
N CYS A 358 15.08 1.08 -9.83
CA CYS A 358 15.17 -0.28 -9.29
C CYS A 358 15.84 -1.30 -10.20
N GLN A 359 16.14 -0.96 -11.46
CA GLN A 359 16.77 -1.85 -12.43
C GLN A 359 18.12 -1.30 -12.89
N LEU A 360 18.25 0.01 -13.07
CA LEU A 360 19.49 0.65 -13.50
C LEU A 360 20.60 0.44 -12.47
N ARG A 361 21.69 -0.21 -12.90
CA ARG A 361 22.94 -0.41 -12.14
C ARG A 361 24.08 0.35 -12.81
N PRO A 362 24.33 1.60 -12.45
CA PRO A 362 25.42 2.36 -13.04
C PRO A 362 26.78 1.72 -12.75
N ASP A 363 27.67 1.73 -13.73
CA ASP A 363 29.08 1.30 -13.65
C ASP A 363 30.05 2.48 -13.45
N ARG A 364 29.54 3.70 -13.61
CA ARG A 364 30.24 4.98 -13.53
C ARG A 364 29.37 6.01 -12.78
N ASP A 365 29.92 7.20 -12.61
CA ASP A 365 29.22 8.31 -11.98
C ASP A 365 28.04 8.75 -12.84
N ILE A 366 26.89 9.01 -12.21
CA ILE A 366 25.70 9.49 -12.91
C ILE A 366 24.95 10.54 -12.07
N SER A 367 24.24 11.41 -12.77
CA SER A 367 23.35 12.45 -12.27
C SER A 367 21.93 12.11 -12.70
N PHE A 368 20.97 12.18 -11.78
CA PHE A 368 19.59 11.84 -12.09
C PHE A 368 18.57 12.64 -11.27
N VAL A 369 17.35 12.74 -11.81
CA VAL A 369 16.20 13.31 -11.09
C VAL A 369 15.05 12.28 -11.01
N PRO A 370 14.44 12.07 -9.83
CA PRO A 370 13.23 11.25 -9.71
C PRO A 370 12.07 11.87 -10.50
N VAL A 371 11.35 11.04 -11.28
CA VAL A 371 10.16 11.49 -12.03
C VAL A 371 8.92 11.59 -11.12
N PHE A 372 8.91 10.84 -10.01
CA PHE A 372 7.81 10.84 -9.04
C PHE A 372 8.30 11.29 -7.67
N PRO A 373 7.51 12.11 -6.94
CA PRO A 373 7.81 12.43 -5.57
C PRO A 373 7.75 11.15 -4.71
N PRO A 374 8.65 11.01 -3.71
CA PRO A 374 8.65 9.87 -2.82
C PRO A 374 7.37 9.83 -1.98
N ARG A 375 6.63 8.72 -2.03
CA ARG A 375 5.56 8.46 -1.06
C ARG A 375 6.19 8.11 0.29
N ASN A 376 6.03 8.97 1.29
CA ASN A 376 6.43 8.69 2.66
C ASN A 376 5.61 7.50 3.21
N VAL A 377 6.28 6.38 3.48
CA VAL A 377 5.74 5.22 4.20
C VAL A 377 6.47 5.10 5.52
N THR A 378 6.27 6.04 6.45
CA THR A 378 6.35 5.79 7.91
C THR A 378 5.74 6.97 8.68
N ALA A 379 5.04 6.64 9.77
CA ALA A 379 4.51 7.49 10.84
C ALA A 379 3.02 7.94 10.76
N THR A 380 2.18 7.09 11.34
CA THR A 380 1.18 7.38 12.41
C THR A 380 -0.11 8.18 12.11
N ARG A 381 -1.25 7.55 12.45
CA ARG A 381 -2.61 8.08 12.72
C ARG A 381 -3.33 9.02 11.76
N LYS A 382 -2.71 9.56 10.71
CA LYS A 382 -3.42 10.29 9.62
C LYS A 382 -4.01 9.36 8.54
N ALA A 383 -4.17 8.07 8.87
CA ALA A 383 -4.74 7.06 7.98
C ALA A 383 -6.26 7.23 7.70
N LEU A 384 -6.88 8.30 8.22
CA LEU A 384 -8.26 8.69 7.90
C LEU A 384 -8.38 9.75 6.79
N ARG A 385 -7.28 10.29 6.26
CA ARG A 385 -7.31 11.25 5.12
C ARG A 385 -6.46 10.81 3.94
N ALA A 386 -6.51 9.52 3.60
CA ALA A 386 -6.11 9.08 2.26
C ALA A 386 -7.16 9.53 1.22
N ALA A 387 -7.31 10.85 1.04
CA ALA A 387 -7.99 11.43 -0.11
C ALA A 387 -6.98 11.55 -1.25
N ARG A 388 -7.27 10.74 -2.26
CA ARG A 388 -6.75 10.70 -3.63
C ARG A 388 -6.17 12.06 -4.09
N VAL A 389 -4.86 12.10 -4.33
CA VAL A 389 -4.22 13.22 -5.05
C VAL A 389 -4.72 13.23 -6.50
N GLY A 390 -5.27 14.35 -6.95
CA GLY A 390 -5.67 14.57 -8.35
C GLY A 390 -7.07 14.09 -8.71
N GLU A 391 -7.99 14.01 -7.75
CA GLU A 391 -9.41 13.74 -8.02
C GLU A 391 -10.15 15.06 -8.26
N GLU A 392 -10.86 15.14 -9.39
CA GLU A 392 -11.83 16.20 -9.67
C GLU A 392 -13.08 15.97 -8.83
N ARG A 393 -13.51 17.00 -8.11
CA ARG A 393 -14.59 16.91 -7.16
C ARG A 393 -15.28 18.26 -7.01
N TYR A 394 -16.60 18.21 -6.90
CA TYR A 394 -17.41 19.35 -6.54
C TYR A 394 -17.20 19.73 -5.07
N LEU A 395 -16.73 20.95 -4.82
CA LEU A 395 -16.55 21.50 -3.48
C LEU A 395 -17.09 22.92 -3.40
N VAL A 396 -17.22 23.41 -2.17
CA VAL A 396 -17.46 24.82 -1.88
C VAL A 396 -16.20 25.43 -1.30
N SER A 397 -15.73 26.52 -1.91
CA SER A 397 -14.60 27.31 -1.44
C SER A 397 -15.13 28.57 -0.76
N MET A 398 -14.69 28.82 0.47
CA MET A 398 -15.00 30.02 1.24
C MET A 398 -13.69 30.74 1.56
N PHE A 399 -13.58 31.99 1.15
CA PHE A 399 -12.54 32.91 1.61
C PHE A 399 -13.11 33.88 2.62
N VAL A 400 -12.39 34.09 3.71
CA VAL A 400 -12.71 35.08 4.75
C VAL A 400 -11.48 35.93 4.99
N ASP A 401 -11.64 37.25 5.04
CA ASP A 401 -10.54 38.20 5.20
C ASP A 401 -10.93 39.30 6.18
N MET A 402 -9.99 39.74 7.03
CA MET A 402 -10.22 40.86 7.94
C MET A 402 -10.05 42.17 7.18
N ARG A 403 -10.93 43.15 7.43
CA ARG A 403 -10.83 44.48 6.84
C ARG A 403 -9.95 45.39 7.67
N GLY A 404 -9.03 46.08 7.00
CA GLY A 404 -8.22 47.12 7.62
C GLY A 404 -7.14 46.58 8.56
N SER A 405 -6.75 45.30 8.44
CA SER A 405 -5.66 44.69 9.20
C SER A 405 -4.33 45.42 9.03
N THR A 406 -4.05 46.00 7.85
CA THR A 406 -2.87 46.85 7.64
C THR A 406 -2.92 48.11 8.50
N LYS A 407 -4.06 48.82 8.55
CA LYS A 407 -4.25 49.99 9.42
C LYS A 407 -4.14 49.62 10.90
N LEU A 408 -4.63 48.43 11.26
CA LEU A 408 -4.47 47.86 12.60
C LEU A 408 -2.98 47.62 12.93
N ALA A 409 -2.21 47.08 11.98
CA ALA A 409 -0.78 46.81 12.14
C ALA A 409 0.08 48.09 12.25
N GLU A 410 -0.34 49.18 11.59
CA GLU A 410 0.34 50.48 11.65
C GLU A 410 0.08 51.25 12.96
N SER A 411 -1.07 51.02 13.60
CA SER A 411 -1.52 51.77 14.77
C SER A 411 -1.28 51.05 16.11
N ARG A 412 -0.71 49.85 16.10
CA ARG A 412 -0.54 48.97 17.27
C ARG A 412 0.85 48.34 17.34
N LEU A 413 1.22 47.88 18.52
CA LEU A 413 2.43 47.08 18.68
C LEU A 413 2.26 45.73 17.95
N PRO A 414 3.34 45.18 17.34
CA PRO A 414 3.25 43.95 16.55
C PRO A 414 2.62 42.75 17.28
N PHE A 415 2.86 42.60 18.58
CA PHE A 415 2.28 41.52 19.38
C PHE A 415 0.77 41.64 19.57
N ASP A 416 0.26 42.85 19.74
CA ASP A 416 -1.18 43.10 19.91
C ASP A 416 -1.93 42.83 18.60
N THR A 417 -1.34 43.25 17.47
CA THR A 417 -1.86 42.95 16.13
C THR A 417 -1.94 41.43 15.90
N VAL A 418 -0.87 40.70 16.22
CA VAL A 418 -0.84 39.22 16.11
C VAL A 418 -1.89 38.57 17.02
N PHE A 419 -2.09 39.08 18.23
CA PHE A 419 -3.11 38.57 19.15
C PHE A 419 -4.52 38.73 18.57
N ILE A 420 -4.86 39.91 18.04
CA ILE A 420 -6.16 40.20 17.45
C ILE A 420 -6.42 39.35 16.20
N VAL A 421 -5.43 39.25 15.30
CA VAL A 421 -5.54 38.41 14.10
C VAL A 421 -5.74 36.94 14.48
N ASN A 422 -5.01 36.42 15.46
CA ASN A 422 -5.20 35.05 15.94
C ASN A 422 -6.58 34.82 16.57
N ARG A 423 -7.14 35.79 17.29
CA ARG A 423 -8.49 35.70 17.86
C ARG A 423 -9.56 35.68 16.77
N PHE A 424 -9.42 36.54 15.77
CA PHE A 424 -10.27 36.55 14.58
C PHE A 424 -10.21 35.21 13.84
N LEU A 425 -9.02 34.77 13.41
CA LEU A 425 -8.85 33.50 12.70
C LEU A 425 -9.35 32.31 13.53
N GLY A 426 -9.20 32.38 14.86
CA GLY A 426 -9.75 31.40 15.80
C GLY A 426 -11.27 31.36 15.80
N ALA A 427 -11.95 32.52 15.81
CA ALA A 427 -13.41 32.60 15.72
C ALA A 427 -13.91 32.04 14.38
N VAL A 428 -13.32 32.48 13.27
CA VAL A 428 -13.68 32.00 11.92
C VAL A 428 -13.48 30.49 11.79
N SER A 429 -12.34 29.96 12.27
CA SER A 429 -12.05 28.53 12.21
C SER A 429 -13.05 27.70 13.00
N ARG A 430 -13.48 28.15 14.19
CA ARG A 430 -14.47 27.44 15.00
C ARG A 430 -15.83 27.37 14.29
N SER A 431 -16.29 28.47 13.71
CA SER A 431 -17.56 28.53 12.97
C SER A 431 -17.54 27.62 11.74
N VAL A 432 -16.44 27.59 10.97
CA VAL A 432 -16.27 26.67 9.84
C VAL A 432 -16.31 25.20 10.28
N ILE A 433 -15.57 24.85 11.34
CA ILE A 433 -15.53 23.47 11.85
C ILE A 433 -16.89 23.03 12.38
N ALA A 434 -17.62 23.91 13.06
CA ALA A 434 -18.94 23.63 13.61
C ALA A 434 -19.97 23.25 12.51
N CYS A 435 -19.79 23.77 11.30
CA CYS A 435 -20.62 23.44 10.14
C CYS A 435 -20.04 22.32 9.26
N GLY A 436 -19.05 21.55 9.73
CA GLY A 436 -18.46 20.44 8.96
C GLY A 436 -17.47 20.87 7.86
N GLY A 437 -17.15 22.16 7.78
CA GLY A 437 -16.11 22.68 6.91
C GLY A 437 -14.71 22.39 7.44
N GLN A 438 -13.72 22.44 6.54
CA GLN A 438 -12.32 22.27 6.90
C GLN A 438 -11.53 23.57 6.64
N PRO A 439 -10.96 24.21 7.69
CA PRO A 439 -9.93 25.23 7.51
C PRO A 439 -8.74 24.65 6.74
N ASN A 440 -8.34 25.33 5.68
CA ASN A 440 -7.40 24.78 4.71
C ASN A 440 -6.07 25.55 4.67
N GLN A 441 -6.13 26.86 4.41
CA GLN A 441 -4.93 27.70 4.32
C GLN A 441 -5.20 29.06 4.99
N PHE A 442 -4.23 29.54 5.76
CA PHE A 442 -4.20 30.90 6.30
C PHE A 442 -3.34 31.76 5.39
N VAL A 443 -3.86 32.90 4.95
CA VAL A 443 -3.20 33.84 4.04
C VAL A 443 -3.23 35.22 4.70
N GLY A 444 -2.15 35.55 5.43
CA GLY A 444 -2.11 36.76 6.25
C GLY A 444 -3.15 36.70 7.37
N ASP A 445 -4.09 37.64 7.34
CA ASP A 445 -5.23 37.80 8.23
C ASP A 445 -6.52 37.14 7.71
N GLY A 446 -6.44 36.46 6.55
CA GLY A 446 -7.52 35.71 5.95
C GLY A 446 -7.36 34.20 6.00
N MET A 447 -8.44 33.49 5.66
CA MET A 447 -8.52 32.04 5.66
C MET A 447 -9.31 31.51 4.46
N LEU A 448 -8.79 30.44 3.84
CA LEU A 448 -9.51 29.56 2.93
C LEU A 448 -10.09 28.36 3.69
N ALA A 449 -11.39 28.13 3.54
CA ALA A 449 -12.09 26.94 4.01
C ALA A 449 -12.71 26.15 2.83
N LEU A 450 -12.79 24.83 3.00
CA LEU A 450 -13.37 23.90 2.03
C LEU A 450 -14.53 23.11 2.65
N PHE A 451 -15.65 22.99 1.94
CA PHE A 451 -16.80 22.13 2.28
C PHE A 451 -17.06 21.11 1.15
N GLY A 452 -17.74 20.00 1.44
CA GLY A 452 -17.98 18.94 0.45
C GLY A 452 -16.92 17.83 0.41
N LEU A 453 -15.97 17.80 1.36
CA LEU A 453 -14.92 16.78 1.41
C LEU A 453 -15.44 15.39 1.80
N THR A 454 -16.56 15.31 2.53
CA THR A 454 -17.18 14.05 2.99
C THR A 454 -18.69 13.99 2.75
N GLU A 455 -19.31 15.13 2.48
CA GLU A 455 -20.76 15.33 2.35
C GLU A 455 -21.20 15.55 0.89
N GLY A 456 -22.51 15.54 0.64
CA GLY A 456 -23.09 15.76 -0.69
C GLY A 456 -23.04 17.22 -1.14
N LYS A 457 -23.25 17.48 -2.45
CA LYS A 457 -23.16 18.83 -3.05
C LYS A 457 -24.08 19.85 -2.35
N ARG A 458 -25.35 19.47 -2.12
CA ARG A 458 -26.36 20.33 -1.48
C ARG A 458 -26.01 20.65 -0.02
N ASP A 459 -25.64 19.63 0.75
CA ASP A 459 -25.29 19.80 2.16
C ASP A 459 -24.05 20.68 2.32
N ALA A 460 -23.04 20.50 1.46
CA ALA A 460 -21.85 21.35 1.44
C ALA A 460 -22.19 22.84 1.22
N CYS A 461 -23.12 23.12 0.29
CA CYS A 461 -23.55 24.49 0.02
C CYS A 461 -24.31 25.10 1.21
N ARG A 462 -25.27 24.36 1.79
CA ARG A 462 -26.02 24.82 2.97
C ARG A 462 -25.10 25.03 4.18
N ASN A 463 -24.16 24.11 4.41
CA ASN A 463 -23.21 24.20 5.51
C ASN A 463 -22.23 25.37 5.37
N ALA A 464 -21.78 25.69 4.15
CA ALA A 464 -20.97 26.88 3.91
C ALA A 464 -21.75 28.18 4.18
N ILE A 465 -23.03 28.25 3.79
CA ILE A 465 -23.88 29.42 4.06
C ILE A 465 -24.14 29.56 5.57
N ARG A 466 -24.44 28.46 6.26
CA ARG A 466 -24.59 28.44 7.73
C ARG A 466 -23.31 28.88 8.44
N ALA A 467 -22.15 28.44 7.95
CA ALA A 467 -20.86 28.85 8.50
C ALA A 467 -20.65 30.36 8.38
N ALA A 468 -21.07 30.99 7.27
CA ALA A 468 -20.99 32.45 7.11
C ALA A 468 -21.81 33.20 8.16
N SER A 469 -23.04 32.75 8.44
CA SER A 469 -23.87 33.32 9.53
C SER A 469 -23.23 33.13 10.90
N LEU A 470 -22.68 31.94 11.20
CA LEU A 470 -21.98 31.70 12.46
C LEU A 470 -20.67 32.49 12.58
N ILE A 471 -20.01 32.85 11.46
CA ILE A 471 -18.84 33.73 11.48
C ILE A 471 -19.27 35.12 11.91
N SER A 472 -20.33 35.68 11.32
CA SER A 472 -20.89 37.00 11.70
C SER A 472 -21.14 37.10 13.20
N ALA A 473 -21.93 36.17 13.75
CA ALA A 473 -22.26 36.15 15.18
C ALA A 473 -21.00 36.01 16.07
N ALA A 474 -20.04 35.18 15.67
CA ALA A 474 -18.81 35.00 16.44
C ALA A 474 -17.88 36.23 16.41
N ILE A 475 -17.91 37.01 15.33
CA ILE A 475 -17.17 38.27 15.24
C ILE A 475 -17.87 39.37 16.01
N ASP A 476 -19.21 39.41 16.06
CA ASP A 476 -19.94 40.34 16.91
C ASP A 476 -19.68 40.11 18.40
N GLU A 477 -19.62 38.85 18.82
CA GLU A 477 -19.21 38.48 20.18
C GLU A 477 -17.77 38.93 20.46
N LEU A 478 -16.86 38.74 19.50
CA LEU A 478 -15.47 39.16 19.62
C LEU A 478 -15.33 40.69 19.69
N ASN A 479 -16.11 41.42 18.90
CA ASN A 479 -16.17 42.88 18.91
C ASN A 479 -16.72 43.41 20.23
N SER A 480 -17.74 42.76 20.79
CA SER A 480 -18.29 43.10 22.11
C SER A 480 -17.26 42.88 23.21
N PHE A 481 -16.52 41.76 23.15
CA PHE A 481 -15.46 41.45 24.10
C PHE A 481 -14.27 42.41 24.02
N LEU A 482 -13.88 42.81 22.80
CA LEU A 482 -12.75 43.71 22.56
C LEU A 482 -13.14 45.19 22.49
N GLY A 483 -14.40 45.54 22.75
CA GLY A 483 -14.93 46.90 22.52
C GLY A 483 -14.25 47.99 23.35
N HIS A 484 -13.61 47.64 24.47
CA HIS A 484 -12.81 48.58 25.26
C HIS A 484 -11.34 48.67 24.81
N ASP A 485 -10.86 47.66 24.08
CA ASP A 485 -9.47 47.53 23.63
C ASP A 485 -9.30 47.99 22.16
N LEU A 486 -10.38 48.02 21.38
CA LEU A 486 -10.41 48.40 19.97
C LEU A 486 -11.22 49.69 19.74
N PRO A 487 -10.63 50.73 19.09
CA PRO A 487 -11.36 51.96 18.77
C PRO A 487 -12.37 51.77 17.64
N ASP A 488 -12.11 50.83 16.72
CA ASP A 488 -12.99 50.46 15.61
C ASP A 488 -13.31 48.96 15.72
N PRO A 489 -14.56 48.53 15.43
CA PRO A 489 -14.90 47.11 15.41
C PRO A 489 -14.17 46.37 14.29
N ILE A 490 -13.84 45.10 14.53
CA ILE A 490 -13.31 44.18 13.53
C ILE A 490 -14.39 43.98 12.48
N ARG A 491 -14.04 44.31 11.22
CA ARG A 491 -14.88 44.04 10.05
C ARG A 491 -14.22 42.96 9.20
N PHE A 492 -15.02 42.27 8.40
CA PHE A 492 -14.53 41.19 7.55
C PHE A 492 -15.28 41.16 6.21
N GLY A 493 -14.84 40.30 5.30
CA GLY A 493 -15.55 39.99 4.07
C GLY A 493 -15.47 38.50 3.77
N ILE A 494 -16.57 37.94 3.27
CA ILE A 494 -16.69 36.51 2.90
C ILE A 494 -17.02 36.38 1.42
N GLY A 495 -16.27 35.55 0.70
CA GLY A 495 -16.59 35.14 -0.66
C GLY A 495 -16.79 33.64 -0.72
N ILE A 496 -17.95 33.20 -1.24
CA ILE A 496 -18.28 31.77 -1.32
C ILE A 496 -18.70 31.41 -2.74
N HIS A 497 -18.08 30.35 -3.26
CA HIS A 497 -18.43 29.80 -4.55
C HIS A 497 -18.30 28.26 -4.54
N SER A 498 -19.22 27.60 -5.25
CA SER A 498 -19.23 26.15 -5.43
C SER A 498 -18.89 25.78 -6.87
N GLY A 499 -18.17 24.68 -7.06
CA GLY A 499 -17.79 24.22 -8.40
C GLY A 499 -16.87 23.01 -8.37
N GLU A 500 -16.60 22.46 -9.55
CA GLU A 500 -15.64 21.35 -9.71
C GLU A 500 -14.20 21.86 -9.54
N VAL A 501 -13.46 21.20 -8.65
CA VAL A 501 -12.05 21.51 -8.34
C VAL A 501 -11.25 20.22 -8.24
N VAL A 502 -9.95 20.30 -8.48
CA VAL A 502 -9.03 19.19 -8.26
C VAL A 502 -8.46 19.32 -6.85
N VAL A 503 -8.69 18.31 -6.00
CA VAL A 503 -8.07 18.25 -4.68
C VAL A 503 -6.75 17.50 -4.69
N GLY A 504 -5.78 18.00 -3.94
CA GLY A 504 -4.49 17.34 -3.82
C GLY A 504 -3.61 17.96 -2.74
N GLU A 505 -2.54 17.25 -2.39
CA GLU A 505 -1.46 17.82 -1.59
C GLU A 505 -0.51 18.57 -2.54
N ILE A 506 -0.33 19.86 -2.31
CA ILE A 506 0.61 20.73 -3.03
C ILE A 506 1.67 21.22 -2.06
N GLY A 507 2.92 21.21 -2.49
CA GLY A 507 4.02 21.74 -1.71
C GLY A 507 5.32 21.00 -1.99
N TYR A 508 6.27 21.21 -1.09
CA TYR A 508 7.60 20.61 -1.20
C TYR A 508 8.01 19.98 0.13
N ARG A 509 8.35 18.69 0.10
CA ARG A 509 8.82 17.89 1.24
C ARG A 509 7.84 17.85 2.42
N ASP A 510 8.17 18.53 3.51
CA ASP A 510 7.41 18.54 4.75
C ASP A 510 6.37 19.68 4.77
N ASN A 511 6.46 20.62 3.81
CA ASN A 511 5.51 21.72 3.63
C ASN A 511 4.47 21.34 2.57
N MET A 512 3.81 20.20 2.74
CA MET A 512 2.69 19.78 1.90
C MET A 512 1.39 20.32 2.49
N VAL A 513 0.68 21.14 1.73
CA VAL A 513 -0.64 21.67 2.08
C VAL A 513 -1.66 20.94 1.21
N PHE A 514 -2.60 20.25 1.84
CA PHE A 514 -3.79 19.78 1.15
C PHE A 514 -4.57 21.01 0.69
N THR A 515 -4.94 21.10 -0.57
CA THR A 515 -5.71 22.23 -1.08
C THR A 515 -6.53 21.85 -2.31
N ALA A 516 -7.48 22.70 -2.66
CA ALA A 516 -8.24 22.62 -3.89
C ALA A 516 -7.59 23.51 -4.96
N LEU A 517 -7.63 23.06 -6.22
CA LEU A 517 -7.15 23.80 -7.38
C LEU A 517 -8.23 23.84 -8.44
N GLY A 518 -8.47 25.02 -8.99
CA GLY A 518 -9.43 25.21 -10.06
C GLY A 518 -9.90 26.65 -10.09
N ASP A 519 -10.63 26.98 -11.15
CA ASP A 519 -11.24 28.30 -11.31
C ASP A 519 -12.16 28.64 -10.13
N SER A 520 -12.87 27.65 -9.59
CA SER A 520 -13.80 27.87 -8.47
C SER A 520 -13.12 28.45 -7.21
N VAL A 521 -11.89 28.04 -6.90
CA VAL A 521 -11.13 28.61 -5.77
C VAL A 521 -10.78 30.08 -6.03
N ASN A 522 -10.39 30.40 -7.26
CA ASN A 522 -10.04 31.77 -7.65
C ASN A 522 -11.27 32.69 -7.66
N VAL A 523 -12.42 32.19 -8.09
CA VAL A 523 -13.70 32.93 -8.04
C VAL A 523 -14.05 33.28 -6.60
N ALA A 524 -14.01 32.33 -5.67
CA ALA A 524 -14.31 32.59 -4.25
C ALA A 524 -13.42 33.69 -3.65
N SER A 525 -12.12 33.67 -3.95
CA SER A 525 -11.18 34.73 -3.52
C SER A 525 -11.54 36.10 -4.11
N ARG A 526 -11.90 36.16 -5.40
CA ARG A 526 -12.28 37.42 -6.04
C ARG A 526 -13.59 37.98 -5.50
N LEU A 527 -14.58 37.11 -5.24
CA LEU A 527 -15.83 37.50 -4.59
C LEU A 527 -15.55 38.12 -3.21
N GLN A 528 -14.68 37.48 -2.42
CA GLN A 528 -14.28 38.03 -1.13
C GLN A 528 -13.65 39.42 -1.28
N ASP A 529 -12.73 39.61 -2.22
CA ASP A 529 -12.10 40.92 -2.45
C ASP A 529 -13.12 41.99 -2.86
N MET A 530 -14.11 41.64 -3.68
CA MET A 530 -15.16 42.57 -4.14
C MET A 530 -16.09 43.03 -3.02
N THR A 531 -16.19 42.29 -1.91
CA THR A 531 -16.94 42.75 -0.73
C THR A 531 -16.44 44.11 -0.24
N LYS A 532 -15.13 44.41 -0.41
CA LYS A 532 -14.51 45.69 0.00
C LYS A 532 -15.11 46.87 -0.75
N THR A 533 -15.29 46.74 -2.06
CA THR A 533 -15.82 47.79 -2.93
C THR A 533 -17.33 47.94 -2.77
N LEU A 534 -18.05 46.83 -2.57
CA LEU A 534 -19.51 46.81 -2.43
C LEU A 534 -19.99 47.12 -1.01
N GLY A 535 -19.10 47.12 -0.02
CA GLY A 535 -19.43 47.44 1.37
C GLY A 535 -20.22 46.38 2.13
N CYS A 536 -20.45 45.20 1.54
CA CYS A 536 -21.25 44.10 2.11
C CYS A 536 -20.39 43.09 2.89
N GLU A 537 -20.97 42.26 3.75
CA GLU A 537 -20.21 41.22 4.48
C GLU A 537 -19.94 39.95 3.67
N ALA A 538 -20.87 39.52 2.82
CA ALA A 538 -20.69 38.31 2.03
C ALA A 538 -21.16 38.44 0.58
N LEU A 539 -20.44 37.75 -0.32
CA LEU A 539 -20.86 37.50 -1.70
C LEU A 539 -20.93 36.00 -1.95
N LEU A 540 -22.06 35.56 -2.48
CA LEU A 540 -22.32 34.16 -2.83
C LEU A 540 -22.51 34.05 -4.34
N SER A 541 -21.84 33.11 -5.00
CA SER A 541 -22.16 32.83 -6.41
C SER A 541 -23.58 32.28 -6.56
N ASP A 542 -24.26 32.59 -7.67
CA ASP A 542 -25.60 32.05 -7.94
C ASP A 542 -25.64 30.51 -7.96
N GLU A 543 -24.58 29.85 -8.44
CA GLU A 543 -24.46 28.38 -8.43
C GLU A 543 -24.57 27.80 -7.01
N LEU A 544 -23.98 28.46 -6.02
CA LEU A 544 -24.04 28.08 -4.61
C LEU A 544 -25.46 28.22 -4.08
N ARG A 545 -26.12 29.36 -4.35
CA ARG A 545 -27.51 29.64 -3.95
C ARG A 545 -28.45 28.58 -4.52
N ALA A 546 -28.38 28.36 -5.84
CA ALA A 546 -29.20 27.37 -6.54
C ALA A 546 -28.98 25.96 -5.99
N THR A 547 -27.73 25.55 -5.77
CA THR A 547 -27.40 24.21 -5.26
C THR A 547 -27.80 24.03 -3.79
N ALA A 548 -27.77 25.10 -2.97
CA ALA A 548 -28.27 25.08 -1.60
C ALA A 548 -29.80 24.95 -1.52
N GLY A 549 -30.52 25.34 -2.58
CA GLY A 549 -31.98 25.37 -2.63
C GLY A 549 -32.58 26.65 -2.07
N LEU A 550 -31.84 27.76 -2.10
CA LEU A 550 -32.36 29.08 -1.72
C LEU A 550 -33.18 29.70 -2.86
N SER A 551 -34.33 30.30 -2.55
CA SER A 551 -35.17 31.01 -3.54
C SER A 551 -34.41 32.18 -4.20
N GLU A 552 -34.75 32.49 -5.45
CA GLU A 552 -34.19 33.66 -6.16
C GLU A 552 -34.52 35.00 -5.48
N GLN A 553 -35.59 35.03 -4.70
CA GLN A 553 -36.04 36.22 -3.97
C GLN A 553 -35.44 36.30 -2.56
N ALA A 554 -34.71 35.27 -2.12
CA ALA A 554 -34.21 35.19 -0.74
C ALA A 554 -33.07 36.20 -0.46
N LEU A 555 -32.30 36.59 -1.49
CA LEU A 555 -31.18 37.51 -1.36
C LEU A 555 -31.11 38.45 -2.58
N PRO A 556 -30.73 39.72 -2.41
CA PRO A 556 -30.49 40.64 -3.52
C PRO A 556 -29.40 40.10 -4.45
N THR A 557 -29.63 40.17 -5.77
CA THR A 557 -28.66 39.71 -6.78
C THR A 557 -28.08 40.87 -7.59
N LEU A 558 -26.84 40.70 -8.03
CA LEU A 558 -26.10 41.67 -8.83
C LEU A 558 -25.24 40.93 -9.86
N GLU A 559 -25.22 41.40 -11.10
CA GLU A 559 -24.26 40.92 -12.09
C GLU A 559 -22.91 41.61 -11.91
N LEU A 560 -21.85 40.82 -11.77
CA LEU A 560 -20.49 41.30 -11.56
C LEU A 560 -19.54 40.76 -12.62
N GLU A 561 -18.71 41.65 -13.16
CA GLU A 561 -17.56 41.24 -13.98
C GLU A 561 -16.43 40.74 -13.09
N ILE A 562 -16.14 39.44 -13.17
CA ILE A 562 -15.04 38.82 -12.43
C ILE A 562 -13.80 38.82 -13.32
N ARG A 563 -12.77 39.58 -12.93
CA ARG A 563 -11.49 39.68 -13.63
C ARG A 563 -10.95 38.31 -14.03
N GLY A 564 -10.81 38.03 -15.33
CA GLY A 564 -10.30 36.76 -15.84
C GLY A 564 -11.38 35.75 -16.26
N ARG A 565 -12.65 36.13 -16.24
CA ARG A 565 -13.75 35.47 -16.95
C ARG A 565 -14.27 36.37 -18.07
N THR A 566 -14.81 35.75 -19.11
CA THR A 566 -15.35 36.42 -20.30
C THR A 566 -16.83 36.82 -20.14
N GLU A 567 -17.56 36.15 -19.24
CA GLU A 567 -18.99 36.38 -19.00
C GLU A 567 -19.20 36.92 -17.58
N PRO A 568 -20.11 37.90 -17.39
CA PRO A 568 -20.48 38.39 -16.06
C PRO A 568 -21.12 37.25 -15.24
N MET A 569 -20.89 37.27 -13.93
CA MET A 569 -21.44 36.29 -13.01
C MET A 569 -22.52 36.95 -12.15
N LEU A 570 -23.69 36.32 -12.09
CA LEU A 570 -24.71 36.67 -11.11
C LEU A 570 -24.27 36.22 -9.71
N VAL A 571 -24.29 37.15 -8.76
CA VAL A 571 -23.95 36.90 -7.36
C VAL A 571 -25.04 37.41 -6.44
N CYS A 572 -25.17 36.81 -5.26
CA CYS A 572 -26.02 37.31 -4.19
C CYS A 572 -25.19 38.22 -3.29
N VAL A 573 -25.71 39.41 -3.02
CA VAL A 573 -25.11 40.41 -2.12
C VAL A 573 -25.75 40.29 -0.75
N VAL A 574 -24.92 40.13 0.27
CA VAL A 574 -25.35 39.96 1.65
C VAL A 574 -24.73 41.07 2.48
N GLU A 575 -25.52 42.08 2.84
CA GLU A 575 -25.04 43.20 3.65
C GLU A 575 -24.58 42.74 5.03
N HIS A 576 -25.41 41.94 5.71
CA HIS A 576 -25.10 41.33 7.00
C HIS A 576 -25.21 39.81 6.92
N SER A 577 -24.11 39.11 7.16
CA SER A 577 -24.02 37.67 6.94
C SER A 577 -24.77 36.84 7.99
N GLY A 578 -25.12 37.43 9.13
CA GLY A 578 -26.02 36.84 10.13
C GLY A 578 -27.39 36.46 9.57
N ASP A 579 -27.91 37.21 8.58
CA ASP A 579 -29.26 37.03 8.00
C ASP A 579 -29.38 35.77 7.15
N LEU A 580 -28.25 35.15 6.79
CA LEU A 580 -28.19 33.92 6.00
C LEU A 580 -28.80 32.70 6.70
N ALA A 581 -28.86 32.69 8.03
CA ALA A 581 -29.53 31.62 8.77
C ALA A 581 -31.05 31.62 8.50
N ALA A 582 -31.68 32.79 8.59
CA ALA A 582 -33.12 32.93 8.32
C ALA A 582 -33.47 32.58 6.87
N ALA A 583 -32.65 33.04 5.91
CA ALA A 583 -32.84 32.72 4.50
C ALA A 583 -32.76 31.21 4.20
N LEU A 584 -31.92 30.46 4.92
CA LEU A 584 -31.81 29.00 4.78
C LEU A 584 -33.00 28.23 5.35
N ASP A 585 -33.62 28.76 6.41
CA ASP A 585 -34.76 28.15 7.09
C ASP A 585 -36.08 28.43 6.33
N ASP A 586 -36.24 29.62 5.75
CA ASP A 586 -37.39 29.96 4.87
C ASP A 586 -37.43 29.10 3.60
N GLY A 587 -36.26 28.73 3.06
CA GLY A 587 -36.16 27.80 1.92
C GLY A 587 -36.52 26.35 2.27
N GLU A 588 -36.47 25.96 3.55
CA GLU A 588 -36.82 24.61 4.02
C GLU A 588 -38.35 24.45 4.15
N LEU A 589 -39.06 25.52 4.51
CA LEU A 589 -40.52 25.60 4.55
C LEU A 589 -41.17 25.67 3.15
N ALA A 590 -40.46 26.15 2.13
CA ALA A 590 -40.97 26.22 0.75
C ALA A 590 -40.79 24.92 -0.06
N LEU A 591 -40.00 23.97 0.45
CA LEU A 591 -39.69 22.68 -0.19
C LEU A 591 -40.30 21.46 0.51
N ALA A 592 -40.91 21.65 1.68
CA ALA A 592 -41.74 20.68 2.40
C ALA A 592 -43.21 20.87 2.02
#